data_AF-A0A8K0UVW2-F1
#
_entry.id   AF-A0A8K0UVW2-F1
#
_cell.length_a   1.000
_cell.length_b   1.000
_cell.length_c   1.000
_cell.angle_alpha   90.00
_cell.angle_beta   90.00
_cell.angle_gamma   90.00
#
_symmetry.space_group_name_H-M   'P 1'
#
loop_
_entity.id
_entity.type
_entity.pdbx_description
1 polymer ?
#
loop_
_entity_poly.entity_id
_entity_poly.type
_entity_poly.pdbx_seq_one_letter_code
_entity_poly.pdbx_strand_id
1 'polypeptide(L)'
;TSAEDRANIPASSWARPPKPSQDADDNVVPTYYIERKRQRDTIAERKEEEGGLMAELSAGILSEGIAAQTRVLPEKIPVEVTMPDGTVVHPSGFIPPTPETDFHPLASKVATEDDPMLTTVKIPWDEALSPSPEVLESTRAADSTPSSSTPKHTRSFHSSAVSRATEVSTPLALAPSPPAKAQSDELTAFRGKYLRTLHETPFWRPILSLTFTTRPIALTIARLSRGMERGTPFYTTVDPADRAHCSSFSSRMRSLRISRMQSLTSQITRKLQGEHGGVPGVRFSGSDKGRGIEGEALDAPIDASHRQIKVGVADWHPLAKEIKETFEYEAEENGARDVVQVFGLDEKGLRTDGVSW
;
A
#
# COMPACT_ATOMS: atom_id res chain seq x y z
N THR A 1 -26.38 -19.12 34.10
CA THR A 1 -26.49 -18.84 32.65
C THR A 1 -26.33 -20.16 31.91
N SER A 2 -27.39 -20.65 31.30
CA SER A 2 -27.36 -21.90 30.52
C SER A 2 -26.47 -21.73 29.27
N ALA A 3 -26.08 -22.84 28.64
CA ALA A 3 -25.34 -22.78 27.37
C ALA A 3 -26.17 -22.12 26.25
N GLU A 4 -27.50 -22.27 26.31
CA GLU A 4 -28.45 -21.65 25.38
C GLU A 4 -28.49 -20.13 25.57
N ASP A 5 -28.41 -19.64 26.81
CA ASP A 5 -28.34 -18.19 27.10
C ASP A 5 -27.05 -17.56 26.54
N ARG A 6 -25.94 -18.30 26.51
CA ARG A 6 -24.66 -17.82 25.97
C ARG A 6 -24.63 -17.77 24.45
N ALA A 7 -25.39 -18.61 23.77
CA ALA A 7 -25.53 -18.59 22.32
C ALA A 7 -26.32 -17.37 21.81
N ASN A 8 -27.20 -16.81 22.66
CA ASN A 8 -28.02 -15.66 22.33
C ASN A 8 -27.35 -14.30 22.59
N ILE A 9 -26.13 -14.27 23.13
CA ILE A 9 -25.38 -13.02 23.32
C ILE A 9 -24.73 -12.65 21.97
N PRO A 10 -25.10 -11.53 21.34
CA PRO A 10 -24.49 -11.11 20.09
C PRO A 10 -23.01 -10.78 20.33
N ALA A 11 -22.11 -11.63 19.85
CA ALA A 11 -20.66 -11.50 20.05
C ALA A 11 -20.02 -10.30 19.32
N SER A 12 -20.80 -9.53 18.57
CA SER A 12 -20.32 -8.40 17.77
C SER A 12 -21.49 -7.53 17.32
N SER A 13 -21.29 -6.21 17.29
CA SER A 13 -22.18 -5.23 16.66
C SER A 13 -22.35 -5.43 15.13
N TRP A 14 -21.64 -6.40 14.56
CA TRP A 14 -21.68 -6.79 13.15
C TRP A 14 -22.22 -8.22 12.92
N ALA A 15 -22.63 -8.93 13.97
CA ALA A 15 -23.22 -10.25 13.81
C ALA A 15 -24.58 -10.16 13.12
N ARG A 16 -24.76 -10.88 12.01
CA ARG A 16 -26.05 -10.96 11.31
C ARG A 16 -27.05 -11.69 12.22
N PRO A 17 -28.25 -11.15 12.45
CA PRO A 17 -29.26 -11.88 13.21
C PRO A 17 -29.61 -13.19 12.50
N PRO A 18 -29.92 -14.27 13.26
CA PRO A 18 -30.28 -15.55 12.69
C PRO A 18 -31.48 -15.39 11.76
N LYS A 19 -31.37 -15.97 10.55
CA LYS A 19 -32.45 -15.98 9.57
C LYS A 19 -33.55 -16.92 10.09
N PRO A 20 -34.79 -16.46 10.31
CA PRO A 20 -35.90 -17.38 10.60
C PRO A 20 -36.12 -18.32 9.41
N SER A 21 -36.60 -19.53 9.68
CA SER A 21 -36.93 -20.53 8.66
C SER A 21 -37.97 -19.98 7.67
N GLN A 22 -37.84 -20.41 6.43
CA GLN A 22 -38.41 -19.81 5.23
C GLN A 22 -39.90 -20.16 5.02
N ASP A 23 -40.66 -20.32 6.11
CA ASP A 23 -42.09 -20.72 6.12
C ASP A 23 -43.01 -19.59 6.64
N ALA A 24 -42.54 -18.34 6.67
CA ALA A 24 -43.37 -17.20 7.05
C ALA A 24 -44.20 -16.72 5.85
N ASP A 25 -45.53 -16.75 6.00
CA ASP A 25 -46.53 -16.29 5.02
C ASP A 25 -46.07 -15.09 4.17
N ASP A 26 -46.15 -15.21 2.84
CA ASP A 26 -45.78 -14.16 1.87
C ASP A 26 -46.55 -12.83 2.06
N ASN A 27 -47.64 -12.84 2.84
CA ASN A 27 -48.44 -11.66 3.17
C ASN A 27 -47.94 -10.90 4.41
N VAL A 28 -46.96 -11.42 5.15
CA VAL A 28 -46.46 -10.82 6.38
C VAL A 28 -45.06 -10.28 6.14
N VAL A 29 -44.91 -8.95 6.19
CA VAL A 29 -43.60 -8.30 6.10
C VAL A 29 -42.71 -8.81 7.24
N PRO A 30 -41.56 -9.43 6.94
CA PRO A 30 -40.68 -9.94 7.98
C PRO A 30 -40.27 -8.85 8.98
N THR A 31 -40.24 -9.20 10.27
CA THR A 31 -39.96 -8.28 11.39
C THR A 31 -38.68 -7.47 11.21
N TYR A 32 -37.65 -8.04 10.57
CA TYR A 32 -36.40 -7.35 10.31
C TYR A 32 -36.54 -6.10 9.40
N TYR A 33 -37.53 -6.08 8.50
CA TYR A 33 -37.78 -4.90 7.66
C TYR A 33 -38.42 -3.77 8.47
N ILE A 34 -39.27 -4.12 9.43
CA ILE A 34 -39.91 -3.17 10.34
C ILE A 34 -38.86 -2.56 11.27
N GLU A 35 -37.98 -3.39 11.84
CA GLU A 35 -36.87 -2.94 12.70
C GLU A 35 -35.86 -2.07 11.94
N ARG A 36 -35.49 -2.46 10.72
CA ARG A 36 -34.58 -1.65 9.88
C ARG A 36 -35.18 -0.31 9.49
N LYS A 37 -36.49 -0.26 9.24
CA LYS A 37 -37.20 1.01 8.97
C LYS A 37 -37.16 1.92 10.21
N ARG A 38 -37.52 1.39 11.39
CA ARG A 38 -37.42 2.12 12.66
C ARG A 38 -36.01 2.65 12.93
N GLN A 39 -34.97 1.84 12.67
CA GLN A 39 -33.58 2.29 12.82
C GLN A 39 -33.26 3.44 11.87
N ARG A 40 -33.65 3.37 10.60
CA ARG A 40 -33.45 4.49 9.66
C ARG A 40 -34.19 5.75 10.11
N ASP A 41 -35.43 5.61 10.56
CA ASP A 41 -36.25 6.73 11.02
C ASP A 41 -35.60 7.40 12.24
N THR A 42 -35.13 6.63 13.23
CA THR A 42 -34.41 7.18 14.41
C THR A 42 -33.06 7.84 14.08
N ILE A 43 -32.38 7.39 13.02
CA ILE A 43 -31.14 8.00 12.55
C ILE A 43 -31.44 9.29 11.77
N ALA A 44 -32.53 9.31 11.00
CA ALA A 44 -32.97 10.50 10.28
C ALA A 44 -33.39 11.60 11.25
N GLU A 45 -34.17 11.26 12.27
CA GLU A 45 -34.61 12.18 13.34
C GLU A 45 -33.41 12.75 14.11
N ARG A 46 -32.46 11.90 14.53
CA ARG A 46 -31.20 12.37 15.16
C ARG A 46 -30.37 13.26 14.23
N LYS A 47 -30.35 12.99 12.94
CA LYS A 47 -29.59 13.80 11.97
C LYS A 47 -30.23 15.17 11.74
N GLU A 48 -31.55 15.28 11.84
CA GLU A 48 -32.25 16.57 11.81
C GLU A 48 -32.00 17.38 13.09
N GLU A 49 -32.02 16.72 14.26
CA GLU A 49 -31.73 17.37 15.55
C GLU A 49 -30.25 17.76 15.71
N GLU A 50 -29.31 16.88 15.37
CA GLU A 50 -27.85 17.13 15.48
C GLU A 50 -27.30 17.95 14.30
N GLY A 51 -28.04 18.03 13.19
CA GLY A 51 -27.70 18.85 12.03
C GLY A 51 -27.70 20.35 12.33
N GLY A 52 -28.50 20.80 13.31
CA GLY A 52 -28.51 22.19 13.78
C GLY A 52 -27.23 22.58 14.54
N LEU A 53 -26.70 21.69 15.37
CA LEU A 53 -25.51 21.93 16.19
C LEU A 53 -24.23 22.08 15.34
N MET A 54 -24.11 21.29 14.27
CA MET A 54 -23.03 21.44 13.29
C MET A 54 -23.16 22.73 12.46
N ALA A 55 -24.38 23.15 12.13
CA ALA A 55 -24.65 24.40 11.44
C ALA A 55 -24.34 25.63 12.31
N GLU A 56 -24.68 25.59 13.60
CA GLU A 56 -24.33 26.64 14.56
C GLU A 56 -22.83 26.71 14.84
N LEU A 57 -22.15 25.57 14.98
CA LEU A 57 -20.69 25.52 15.16
C LEU A 57 -19.93 26.03 13.92
N SER A 58 -20.38 25.66 12.72
CA SER A 58 -19.79 26.15 11.48
C SER A 58 -20.10 27.63 11.23
N ALA A 59 -21.29 28.11 11.61
CA ALA A 59 -21.62 29.53 11.61
C ALA A 59 -20.75 30.32 12.60
N GLY A 60 -20.51 29.80 13.81
CA GLY A 60 -19.63 30.43 14.81
C GLY A 60 -18.17 30.53 14.36
N ILE A 61 -17.62 29.47 13.75
CA ILE A 61 -16.24 29.46 13.22
C ILE A 61 -16.06 30.43 12.03
N LEU A 62 -17.12 30.66 11.24
CA LEU A 62 -17.07 31.57 10.09
C LEU A 62 -17.40 33.04 10.43
N SER A 63 -18.17 33.29 11.50
CA SER A 63 -18.66 34.64 11.86
C SER A 63 -17.79 35.38 12.87
N GLU A 64 -17.06 34.67 13.73
CA GLU A 64 -15.98 35.25 14.54
C GLU A 64 -14.65 34.80 13.92
N GLY A 65 -13.82 35.75 13.46
CA GLY A 65 -12.52 35.53 12.80
C GLY A 65 -11.44 34.87 13.69
N ILE A 66 -11.79 33.81 14.41
CA ILE A 66 -10.91 32.94 15.15
C ILE A 66 -10.26 32.01 14.14
N ALA A 67 -9.21 32.50 13.48
CA ALA A 67 -8.23 31.63 12.87
C ALA A 67 -7.71 30.70 13.98
N ALA A 68 -8.09 29.42 13.93
CA ALA A 68 -7.53 28.40 14.80
C ALA A 68 -6.04 28.28 14.53
N GLN A 69 -5.24 29.11 15.20
CA GLN A 69 -3.80 29.10 15.11
C GLN A 69 -3.32 27.95 16.00
N THR A 70 -3.05 26.78 15.39
CA THR A 70 -2.39 25.67 16.07
C THR A 70 -0.99 26.10 16.49
N ARG A 71 -0.84 26.54 17.74
CA ARG A 71 0.46 26.75 18.37
C ARG A 71 0.93 25.41 18.92
N VAL A 72 2.13 25.00 18.54
CA VAL A 72 2.80 23.84 19.13
C VAL A 72 3.18 24.23 20.55
N LEU A 73 2.43 23.76 21.55
CA LEU A 73 2.79 23.94 22.94
C LEU A 73 4.05 23.10 23.21
N PRO A 74 5.15 23.69 23.72
CA PRO A 74 6.38 22.95 24.03
C PRO A 74 6.15 21.87 25.10
N GLU A 75 5.08 22.01 25.90
CA GLU A 75 4.63 21.07 26.93
C GLU A 75 3.97 19.81 26.36
N LYS A 76 3.66 19.80 25.05
CA LYS A 76 3.12 18.62 24.34
C LYS A 76 4.23 17.74 23.75
N ILE A 77 5.44 17.86 24.26
CA ILE A 77 6.49 16.87 24.05
C ILE A 77 6.40 15.91 25.24
N PRO A 78 6.19 14.60 25.03
CA PRO A 78 6.20 13.62 26.11
C PRO A 78 7.52 13.76 26.89
N VAL A 79 7.44 14.23 28.14
CA VAL A 79 8.59 14.32 29.02
C VAL A 79 8.60 13.08 29.89
N GLU A 80 9.66 12.31 29.73
CA GLU A 80 9.95 11.15 30.57
C GLU A 80 10.36 11.61 31.97
N VAL A 81 9.72 11.06 33.01
CA VAL A 81 10.04 11.39 34.41
C VAL A 81 10.78 10.21 35.02
N THR A 82 11.99 10.47 35.54
CA THR A 82 12.76 9.50 36.31
C THR A 82 12.16 9.35 37.69
N MET A 83 11.71 8.14 38.00
CA MET A 83 11.24 7.78 39.34
C MET A 83 12.43 7.56 40.30
N PRO A 84 12.23 7.65 41.62
CA PRO A 84 13.28 7.43 42.62
C PRO A 84 13.91 6.03 42.56
N ASP A 85 13.23 5.06 41.95
CA ASP A 85 13.72 3.69 41.73
C ASP A 85 14.65 3.58 40.50
N GLY A 86 14.97 4.70 39.83
CA GLY A 86 15.84 4.77 38.65
C GLY A 86 15.17 4.38 37.34
N THR A 87 13.88 4.00 37.36
CA THR A 87 13.09 3.70 36.17
C THR A 87 12.53 4.96 35.52
N VAL A 88 12.52 4.96 34.20
CA VAL A 88 11.99 6.06 33.39
C VAL A 88 10.57 5.69 32.97
N VAL A 89 9.57 6.44 33.44
CA VAL A 89 8.16 6.14 33.20
C VAL A 89 7.46 7.38 32.66
N HIS A 90 6.61 7.18 31.64
CA HIS A 90 5.72 8.23 31.19
C HIS A 90 4.51 8.33 32.13
N PRO A 91 4.07 9.53 32.57
CA PRO A 91 2.98 9.70 33.54
C PRO A 91 1.62 9.15 33.07
N SER A 92 1.48 8.76 31.79
CA SER A 92 0.31 8.06 31.27
C SER A 92 0.23 6.56 31.63
N GLY A 93 1.18 6.04 32.40
CA GLY A 93 1.26 4.61 32.73
C GLY A 93 1.72 3.72 31.57
N PHE A 94 2.23 4.32 30.50
CA PHE A 94 2.84 3.58 29.39
C PHE A 94 4.27 3.20 29.79
N ILE A 95 4.50 1.91 30.01
CA ILE A 95 5.83 1.34 30.26
C ILE A 95 6.38 0.93 28.89
N PRO A 96 7.37 1.66 28.33
CA PRO A 96 8.01 1.22 27.11
C PRO A 96 8.66 -0.16 27.37
N PRO A 97 8.59 -1.09 26.40
CA PRO A 97 9.34 -2.33 26.51
C PRO A 97 10.83 -2.01 26.70
N THR A 98 11.53 -2.87 27.44
CA THR A 98 12.92 -2.71 27.87
C THR A 98 13.79 -2.12 26.75
N PRO A 99 14.64 -1.10 27.02
CA PRO A 99 15.45 -0.48 25.98
C PRO A 99 16.30 -1.51 25.22
N GLU A 100 16.51 -1.28 23.91
CA GLU A 100 17.21 -2.19 22.98
C GLU A 100 18.64 -2.55 23.46
N THR A 101 19.24 -1.71 24.32
CA THR A 101 20.55 -1.91 24.96
C THR A 101 20.56 -2.99 26.05
N ASP A 102 19.41 -3.30 26.65
CA ASP A 102 19.28 -4.30 27.72
C ASP A 102 18.81 -5.67 27.18
N PHE A 103 18.62 -5.78 25.87
CA PHE A 103 18.43 -7.05 25.18
C PHE A 103 19.77 -7.77 24.96
N HIS A 104 19.70 -9.09 24.74
CA HIS A 104 20.85 -9.98 24.51
C HIS A 104 21.93 -9.33 23.61
N PRO A 105 23.23 -9.42 23.93
CA PRO A 105 24.29 -8.67 23.22
C PRO A 105 24.47 -9.03 21.73
N LEU A 106 23.73 -10.02 21.23
CA LEU A 106 23.66 -10.37 19.81
C LEU A 106 22.65 -9.50 19.03
N ALA A 107 21.71 -8.86 19.72
CA ALA A 107 20.72 -7.94 19.14
C ALA A 107 21.07 -6.46 19.34
N SER A 108 22.00 -6.16 20.26
CA SER A 108 22.50 -4.80 20.46
C SER A 108 23.41 -4.39 19.30
N LYS A 109 23.07 -3.29 18.63
CA LYS A 109 23.94 -2.67 17.61
C LYS A 109 25.23 -2.23 18.31
N VAL A 110 26.35 -2.88 18.02
CA VAL A 110 27.65 -2.47 18.54
C VAL A 110 28.06 -1.18 17.84
N ALA A 111 28.39 -0.15 18.61
CA ALA A 111 28.98 1.06 18.08
C ALA A 111 30.42 0.76 17.65
N THR A 112 30.72 0.89 16.37
CA THR A 112 32.10 0.83 15.86
C THR A 112 32.77 2.17 16.18
N GLU A 113 33.98 2.13 16.74
CA GLU A 113 34.67 3.32 17.29
C GLU A 113 35.08 4.38 16.25
N ASP A 114 34.89 4.13 14.95
CA ASP A 114 35.38 5.01 13.88
C ASP A 114 34.37 6.00 13.30
N ASP A 115 33.08 6.00 13.68
CA ASP A 115 32.18 7.15 13.48
C ASP A 115 30.81 6.94 14.16
N PRO A 116 30.44 7.70 15.22
CA PRO A 116 29.26 7.39 16.04
C PRO A 116 27.90 7.77 15.43
N MET A 117 27.85 8.29 14.19
CA MET A 117 26.58 8.76 13.60
C MET A 117 26.04 7.95 12.43
N LEU A 118 26.82 7.06 11.81
CA LEU A 118 26.38 6.31 10.64
C LEU A 118 27.02 4.92 10.65
N THR A 119 26.19 3.89 10.42
CA THR A 119 26.54 2.48 10.15
C THR A 119 26.50 1.51 11.34
N THR A 120 25.28 1.22 11.81
CA THR A 120 25.04 -0.05 12.53
C THR A 120 24.94 -1.19 11.51
N VAL A 121 25.97 -2.01 11.40
CA VAL A 121 25.95 -3.20 10.53
C VAL A 121 25.06 -4.24 11.18
N LYS A 122 23.98 -4.62 10.48
CA LYS A 122 23.13 -5.74 10.90
C LYS A 122 23.88 -7.04 10.61
N ILE A 123 24.32 -7.72 11.66
CA ILE A 123 24.86 -9.08 11.53
C ILE A 123 23.70 -9.99 11.06
N PRO A 124 23.82 -10.67 9.92
CA PRO A 124 22.82 -11.63 9.48
C PRO A 124 22.74 -12.79 10.46
N TRP A 125 21.51 -13.26 10.74
CA TRP A 125 21.23 -14.27 11.78
C TRP A 125 22.01 -15.58 11.62
N ASP A 126 22.37 -15.95 10.39
CA ASP A 126 23.12 -17.18 10.10
C ASP A 126 24.56 -17.15 10.65
N GLU A 127 25.18 -15.97 10.70
CA GLU A 127 26.54 -15.79 11.19
C GLU A 127 26.61 -15.82 12.74
N ALA A 128 25.53 -15.41 13.40
CA ALA A 128 25.41 -15.46 14.86
C ALA A 128 25.24 -16.89 15.41
N LEU A 129 24.81 -17.84 14.56
CA LEU A 129 24.51 -19.23 14.96
C LEU A 129 25.65 -20.21 14.66
N SER A 130 26.64 -19.81 13.86
CA SER A 130 27.80 -20.65 13.51
C SER A 130 29.10 -20.01 14.01
N PRO A 131 29.57 -20.30 15.25
CA PRO A 131 30.86 -19.81 15.70
C PRO A 131 31.98 -20.39 14.82
N SER A 132 32.81 -19.52 14.26
CA SER A 132 34.06 -19.87 13.58
C SER A 132 34.95 -20.73 14.52
N PRO A 133 35.61 -21.78 14.00
CA PRO A 133 36.48 -22.64 14.80
C PRO A 133 37.68 -21.91 15.44
N GLU A 134 38.04 -20.71 14.96
CA GLU A 134 39.12 -19.89 15.53
C GLU A 134 38.81 -19.38 16.94
N VAL A 135 37.51 -19.25 17.29
CA VAL A 135 37.08 -18.78 18.63
C VAL A 135 37.18 -19.90 19.67
N LEU A 136 37.14 -21.17 19.26
CA LEU A 136 37.16 -22.32 20.16
C LEU A 136 38.58 -22.68 20.64
N GLU A 137 39.62 -22.50 19.82
CA GLU A 137 41.00 -22.82 20.21
C GLU A 137 41.60 -21.84 21.24
N SER A 138 41.14 -20.60 21.23
CA SER A 138 41.62 -19.56 22.17
C SER A 138 41.16 -19.79 23.62
N THR A 139 40.22 -20.70 23.88
CA THR A 139 39.63 -20.92 25.22
C THR A 139 40.29 -22.05 26.02
N ARG A 140 41.15 -22.88 25.43
CA ARG A 140 41.75 -24.04 26.12
C ARG A 140 43.16 -23.83 26.69
N ALA A 141 43.82 -22.70 26.41
CA ALA A 141 45.24 -22.53 26.73
C ALA A 141 45.56 -21.58 27.92
N ALA A 142 44.56 -20.99 28.58
CA ALA A 142 44.78 -19.95 29.58
C ALA A 142 44.33 -20.35 30.99
N ASP A 143 45.01 -21.34 31.59
CA ASP A 143 44.84 -21.67 33.00
C ASP A 143 46.19 -22.03 33.65
N SER A 144 47.11 -21.06 33.74
CA SER A 144 48.13 -20.97 34.80
C SER A 144 48.97 -19.69 34.68
N THR A 145 49.12 -18.97 35.80
CA THR A 145 50.00 -17.81 36.12
C THR A 145 49.45 -16.38 35.99
N PRO A 146 49.72 -15.49 36.98
CA PRO A 146 49.20 -14.12 37.01
C PRO A 146 50.25 -13.14 36.45
N SER A 147 49.88 -12.36 35.43
CA SER A 147 50.62 -11.14 35.11
C SER A 147 49.68 -10.06 34.56
N SER A 148 50.02 -8.83 34.90
CA SER A 148 49.28 -7.61 34.62
C SER A 148 49.35 -7.23 33.14
N SER A 149 48.25 -7.42 32.41
CA SER A 149 47.71 -6.44 31.47
C SER A 149 46.33 -6.93 31.03
N THR A 150 45.38 -6.00 30.97
CA THR A 150 43.95 -6.21 30.77
C THR A 150 43.59 -6.97 29.48
N PRO A 151 42.84 -8.08 29.56
CA PRO A 151 42.04 -8.57 28.45
C PRO A 151 40.53 -8.39 28.72
N LYS A 152 39.82 -8.09 27.63
CA LYS A 152 38.39 -7.81 27.55
C LYS A 152 37.56 -9.01 28.06
N HIS A 153 36.56 -8.70 28.90
CA HIS A 153 35.59 -9.65 29.42
C HIS A 153 34.77 -10.33 28.31
N THR A 154 35.09 -11.57 27.97
CA THR A 154 34.13 -12.54 27.44
C THR A 154 33.63 -13.39 28.62
N ARG A 155 32.51 -12.97 29.21
CA ARG A 155 31.84 -13.75 30.26
C ARG A 155 31.19 -14.98 29.64
N SER A 156 31.50 -16.14 30.22
CA SER A 156 30.96 -17.45 29.84
C SER A 156 29.43 -17.52 29.98
N PHE A 157 28.81 -18.34 29.13
CA PHE A 157 27.38 -18.64 29.20
C PHE A 157 27.02 -19.29 30.54
N HIS A 158 25.98 -18.78 31.19
CA HIS A 158 25.37 -19.43 32.36
C HIS A 158 24.72 -20.76 31.93
N SER A 159 25.06 -21.85 32.62
CA SER A 159 24.59 -23.22 32.33
C SER A 159 23.06 -23.37 32.30
N SER A 160 22.32 -22.43 32.87
CA SER A 160 20.85 -22.39 32.87
C SER A 160 20.21 -22.09 31.50
N ALA A 161 20.93 -21.48 30.56
CA ALA A 161 20.41 -21.17 29.22
C ALA A 161 20.43 -22.41 28.30
N VAL A 162 21.44 -23.27 28.44
CA VAL A 162 21.56 -24.51 27.67
C VAL A 162 20.48 -25.52 28.10
N SER A 163 20.18 -25.60 29.40
CA SER A 163 19.11 -26.47 29.91
C SER A 163 17.71 -26.06 29.45
N ARG A 164 17.46 -24.76 29.26
CA ARG A 164 16.18 -24.27 28.71
C ARG A 164 16.08 -24.44 27.19
N ALA A 165 17.19 -24.32 26.45
CA ALA A 165 17.18 -24.56 25.00
C ALA A 165 16.85 -26.02 24.63
N THR A 166 17.18 -26.99 25.50
CA THR A 166 16.80 -28.40 25.31
C THR A 166 15.35 -28.71 25.70
N GLU A 167 14.69 -27.87 26.50
CA GLU A 167 13.30 -28.08 26.93
C GLU A 167 12.27 -27.35 26.05
N VAL A 168 12.71 -26.41 25.19
CA VAL A 168 11.84 -25.81 24.18
C VAL A 168 11.60 -26.85 23.09
N SER A 169 10.51 -27.60 23.26
CA SER A 169 9.87 -28.34 22.18
C SER A 169 9.81 -27.45 20.94
N THR A 170 10.38 -27.96 19.85
CA THR A 170 10.45 -27.37 18.52
C THR A 170 9.26 -26.43 18.22
N PRO A 171 9.51 -25.16 17.87
CA PRO A 171 8.44 -24.22 17.59
C PRO A 171 7.63 -24.73 16.40
N LEU A 172 6.30 -24.71 16.59
CA LEU A 172 5.23 -25.04 15.66
C LEU A 172 5.70 -25.45 14.26
N ALA A 173 5.56 -26.75 13.97
CA ALA A 173 5.38 -27.23 12.62
C ALA A 173 4.46 -26.23 11.89
N LEU A 174 4.92 -25.71 10.74
CA LEU A 174 4.06 -25.02 9.78
C LEU A 174 2.74 -25.78 9.76
N ALA A 175 1.67 -25.18 10.28
CA ALA A 175 0.36 -25.76 10.14
C ALA A 175 0.21 -26.06 8.64
N PRO A 176 -0.03 -27.33 8.25
CA PRO A 176 -0.13 -27.68 6.84
C PRO A 176 -1.13 -26.71 6.24
N SER A 177 -0.71 -25.99 5.19
CA SER A 177 -1.64 -25.11 4.49
C SER A 177 -2.90 -25.93 4.23
N PRO A 178 -4.11 -25.40 4.52
CA PRO A 178 -5.33 -26.16 4.33
C PRO A 178 -5.26 -26.75 2.92
N PRO A 179 -5.45 -28.07 2.76
CA PRO A 179 -5.24 -28.73 1.49
C PRO A 179 -6.00 -27.93 0.45
N ALA A 180 -5.28 -27.43 -0.57
CA ALA A 180 -5.88 -26.63 -1.63
C ALA A 180 -7.13 -27.38 -2.07
N LYS A 181 -8.32 -26.81 -1.80
CA LYS A 181 -9.60 -27.48 -2.02
C LYS A 181 -9.52 -28.10 -3.41
N ALA A 182 -9.60 -29.43 -3.48
CA ALA A 182 -9.54 -30.16 -4.74
C ALA A 182 -10.48 -29.44 -5.70
N GLN A 183 -9.90 -28.84 -6.75
CA GLN A 183 -10.68 -28.07 -7.70
C GLN A 183 -11.71 -29.05 -8.25
N SER A 184 -13.00 -28.77 -8.05
CA SER A 184 -14.05 -29.67 -8.47
C SER A 184 -13.84 -30.04 -9.94
N ASP A 185 -14.07 -31.31 -10.30
CA ASP A 185 -13.92 -31.78 -11.68
C ASP A 185 -14.76 -30.93 -12.65
N GLU A 186 -15.86 -30.35 -12.16
CA GLU A 186 -16.67 -29.34 -12.84
C GLU A 186 -15.89 -28.09 -13.27
N LEU A 187 -15.04 -27.52 -12.40
CA LEU A 187 -14.22 -26.35 -12.73
C LEU A 187 -13.16 -26.70 -13.78
N THR A 188 -12.58 -27.89 -13.71
CA THR A 188 -11.59 -28.37 -14.70
C THR A 188 -12.26 -28.55 -16.07
N ALA A 189 -13.44 -29.17 -16.11
CA ALA A 189 -14.23 -29.30 -17.32
C ALA A 189 -14.67 -27.94 -17.89
N PHE A 190 -15.08 -27.00 -17.02
CA PHE A 190 -15.45 -25.65 -17.42
C PHE A 190 -14.26 -24.90 -18.03
N ARG A 191 -13.08 -24.94 -17.39
CA ARG A 191 -11.86 -24.34 -17.92
C ARG A 191 -11.46 -24.94 -19.27
N GLY A 192 -11.60 -26.25 -19.45
CA GLY A 192 -11.32 -26.92 -20.72
C GLY A 192 -12.10 -26.36 -21.92
N LYS A 193 -13.34 -25.88 -21.69
CA LYS A 193 -14.15 -25.22 -22.72
C LYS A 193 -13.54 -23.89 -23.17
N TYR A 194 -13.13 -23.05 -22.22
CA TYR A 194 -12.60 -21.71 -22.52
C TYR A 194 -11.14 -21.73 -22.98
N LEU A 195 -10.32 -22.65 -22.49
CA LEU A 195 -8.90 -22.76 -22.85
C LEU A 195 -8.69 -22.86 -24.37
N ARG A 196 -9.58 -23.56 -25.09
CA ARG A 196 -9.53 -23.64 -26.55
C ARG A 196 -9.80 -22.28 -27.21
N THR A 197 -10.83 -21.58 -26.74
CA THR A 197 -11.19 -20.26 -27.26
C THR A 197 -10.19 -19.16 -26.92
N LEU A 198 -9.34 -19.34 -25.90
CA LEU A 198 -8.32 -18.37 -25.52
C LEU A 198 -7.21 -18.19 -26.57
N HIS A 199 -6.93 -19.23 -27.37
CA HIS A 199 -5.95 -19.14 -28.46
C HIS A 199 -6.49 -18.34 -29.65
N GLU A 200 -7.79 -18.49 -29.93
CA GLU A 200 -8.47 -17.83 -31.04
C GLU A 200 -8.85 -16.39 -30.69
N THR A 201 -9.49 -16.22 -29.52
CA THR A 201 -10.04 -14.96 -29.04
C THR A 201 -9.35 -14.53 -27.75
N PRO A 202 -8.80 -13.31 -27.69
CA PRO A 202 -8.17 -12.83 -26.48
C PRO A 202 -9.21 -12.64 -25.39
N PHE A 203 -8.91 -13.13 -24.17
CA PHE A 203 -9.78 -12.98 -23.00
C PHE A 203 -10.06 -11.50 -22.68
N TRP A 204 -9.08 -10.65 -22.93
CA TRP A 204 -9.16 -9.21 -22.72
C TRP A 204 -8.66 -8.51 -23.99
N ARG A 205 -9.37 -7.47 -24.40
CA ARG A 205 -9.00 -6.63 -25.55
C ARG A 205 -8.51 -5.29 -25.01
N PRO A 206 -7.21 -4.95 -25.14
CA PRO A 206 -6.74 -3.63 -24.73
C PRO A 206 -7.41 -2.55 -25.55
N ILE A 207 -7.87 -1.49 -24.89
CA ILE A 207 -8.35 -0.27 -25.57
C ILE A 207 -7.23 0.77 -25.67
N LEU A 208 -6.41 0.85 -24.62
CA LEU A 208 -5.32 1.79 -24.49
C LEU A 208 -4.12 1.08 -23.88
N SER A 209 -2.93 1.33 -24.42
CA SER A 209 -1.65 0.92 -23.87
C SER A 209 -0.75 2.14 -23.78
N LEU A 210 -0.09 2.33 -22.63
CA LEU A 210 0.92 3.38 -22.44
C LEU A 210 2.23 2.71 -22.08
N THR A 211 3.27 2.98 -22.86
CA THR A 211 4.62 2.51 -22.62
C THR A 211 5.53 3.72 -22.34
N PHE A 212 6.28 3.63 -21.26
CA PHE A 212 7.19 4.68 -20.78
C PHE A 212 8.63 4.18 -20.79
N THR A 213 9.59 5.10 -20.82
CA THR A 213 11.03 4.80 -20.82
C THR A 213 11.50 4.03 -19.59
N THR A 214 10.94 4.31 -18.41
CA THR A 214 11.34 3.65 -17.16
C THR A 214 10.17 2.96 -16.47
N ARG A 215 10.47 1.79 -15.88
CA ARG A 215 9.50 0.99 -15.12
C ARG A 215 8.89 1.74 -13.92
N PRO A 216 9.64 2.54 -13.12
CA PRO A 216 9.07 3.28 -12.00
C PRO A 216 8.01 4.31 -12.42
N ILE A 217 8.21 4.98 -13.55
CA ILE A 217 7.22 5.91 -14.12
C ILE A 217 5.97 5.13 -14.54
N ALA A 218 6.13 4.04 -15.29
CA ALA A 218 5.01 3.20 -15.71
C ALA A 218 4.18 2.67 -14.52
N LEU A 219 4.84 2.20 -13.46
CA LEU A 219 4.17 1.73 -12.24
C LEU A 219 3.45 2.84 -11.49
N THR A 220 4.01 4.05 -11.51
CA THR A 220 3.38 5.23 -10.88
C THR A 220 2.12 5.63 -11.64
N ILE A 221 2.18 5.69 -12.97
CA ILE A 221 1.00 5.96 -13.79
C ILE A 221 -0.05 4.85 -13.62
N ALA A 222 0.35 3.58 -13.61
CA ALA A 222 -0.56 2.45 -13.38
C ALA A 222 -1.25 2.48 -12.01
N ARG A 223 -0.62 3.11 -11.01
CA ARG A 223 -1.21 3.34 -9.68
C ARG A 223 -2.14 4.54 -9.69
N LEU A 224 -1.73 5.66 -10.30
CA LEU A 224 -2.52 6.89 -10.38
C LEU A 224 -3.76 6.74 -11.28
N SER A 225 -3.72 5.83 -12.25
CA SER A 225 -4.84 5.55 -13.15
C SER A 225 -6.01 4.81 -12.51
N ARG A 226 -5.87 4.31 -11.27
CA ARG A 226 -6.92 3.57 -10.56
C ARG A 226 -8.04 4.46 -10.02
N GLY A 227 -7.84 5.77 -9.99
CA GLY A 227 -8.81 6.74 -9.53
C GLY A 227 -8.69 8.08 -10.23
N MET A 228 -9.52 9.02 -9.79
CA MET A 228 -9.52 10.40 -10.24
C MET A 228 -8.26 11.15 -9.75
N GLU A 229 -8.11 12.40 -10.16
CA GLU A 229 -7.01 13.29 -9.78
C GLU A 229 -6.78 13.40 -8.28
N ARG A 230 -7.87 13.44 -7.49
CA ARG A 230 -7.81 13.54 -6.02
C ARG A 230 -7.68 12.18 -5.31
N GLY A 231 -7.47 11.10 -6.06
CA GLY A 231 -7.40 9.74 -5.51
C GLY A 231 -8.76 9.11 -5.18
N THR A 232 -9.87 9.79 -5.45
CA THR A 232 -11.20 9.20 -5.31
C THR A 232 -11.41 8.10 -6.36
N PRO A 233 -11.96 6.94 -5.99
CA PRO A 233 -12.19 5.86 -6.95
C PRO A 233 -13.27 6.25 -7.97
N PHE A 234 -13.23 5.70 -9.18
CA PHE A 234 -14.16 6.10 -10.25
C PHE A 234 -15.64 5.88 -9.91
N TYR A 235 -15.99 4.86 -9.12
CA TYR A 235 -17.40 4.60 -8.82
C TYR A 235 -18.04 5.69 -7.94
N THR A 236 -17.25 6.46 -7.18
CA THR A 236 -17.80 7.51 -6.33
C THR A 236 -18.23 8.74 -7.12
N THR A 237 -17.67 8.95 -8.31
CA THR A 237 -18.07 10.07 -9.18
C THR A 237 -19.36 9.80 -9.94
N VAL A 238 -19.80 8.53 -9.98
CA VAL A 238 -21.08 8.14 -10.59
C VAL A 238 -22.18 8.33 -9.57
N ASP A 239 -23.21 9.08 -9.96
CA ASP A 239 -24.42 9.25 -9.17
C ASP A 239 -24.98 7.86 -8.77
N PRO A 240 -25.32 7.62 -7.49
CA PRO A 240 -25.97 6.38 -7.08
C PRO A 240 -27.20 5.99 -7.92
N ALA A 241 -27.98 6.94 -8.43
CA ALA A 241 -29.11 6.65 -9.33
C ALA A 241 -28.63 5.98 -10.63
N ASP A 242 -27.55 6.49 -11.21
CA ASP A 242 -26.96 5.97 -12.44
C ASP A 242 -26.29 4.62 -12.23
N ARG A 243 -25.90 4.25 -11.00
CA ARG A 243 -25.27 2.95 -10.71
C ARG A 243 -26.20 1.78 -11.03
N ALA A 244 -27.51 1.98 -10.92
CA ALA A 244 -28.53 0.97 -11.21
C ALA A 244 -28.72 0.66 -12.71
N HIS A 245 -28.05 1.40 -13.61
CA HIS A 245 -28.16 1.18 -15.06
C HIS A 245 -27.72 -0.24 -15.49
N CYS A 246 -28.38 -0.79 -16.50
CA CYS A 246 -28.24 -2.19 -16.97
C CYS A 246 -26.89 -2.50 -17.63
N SER A 247 -26.18 -1.48 -18.13
CA SER A 247 -24.86 -1.67 -18.74
C SER A 247 -23.80 -2.06 -17.72
N SER A 248 -22.84 -2.87 -18.16
CA SER A 248 -21.76 -3.32 -17.29
C SER A 248 -21.00 -2.13 -16.70
N PHE A 249 -20.66 -2.23 -15.42
CA PHE A 249 -19.96 -1.15 -14.71
C PHE A 249 -18.65 -0.75 -15.40
N SER A 250 -17.90 -1.72 -15.93
CA SER A 250 -16.65 -1.46 -16.68
C SER A 250 -16.86 -0.67 -17.97
N SER A 251 -17.97 -0.89 -18.68
CA SER A 251 -18.29 -0.15 -19.91
C SER A 251 -18.58 1.32 -19.60
N ARG A 252 -19.35 1.60 -18.55
CA ARG A 252 -19.64 2.98 -18.11
C ARG A 252 -18.38 3.74 -17.67
N MET A 253 -17.49 3.07 -16.96
CA MET A 253 -16.24 3.68 -16.46
C MET A 253 -15.16 3.82 -17.52
N ARG A 254 -15.38 3.30 -18.72
CA ARG A 254 -14.39 3.31 -19.79
C ARG A 254 -14.00 4.73 -20.18
N SER A 255 -14.96 5.61 -20.47
CA SER A 255 -14.68 6.99 -20.89
C SER A 255 -13.96 7.78 -19.80
N LEU A 256 -14.38 7.61 -18.53
CA LEU A 256 -13.68 8.24 -17.39
C LEU A 256 -12.23 7.76 -17.26
N ARG A 257 -11.98 6.46 -17.49
CA ARG A 257 -10.61 5.92 -17.46
C ARG A 257 -9.77 6.42 -18.63
N ILE A 258 -10.34 6.49 -19.84
CA ILE A 258 -9.62 7.01 -21.01
C ILE A 258 -9.26 8.48 -20.80
N SER A 259 -10.22 9.31 -20.39
CA SER A 259 -9.99 10.72 -20.06
C SER A 259 -8.97 10.89 -18.93
N ARG A 260 -9.03 10.03 -17.89
CA ARG A 260 -8.02 10.05 -16.83
C ARG A 260 -6.61 9.71 -17.35
N MET A 261 -6.50 8.74 -18.25
CA MET A 261 -5.22 8.35 -18.85
C MET A 261 -4.67 9.43 -19.79
N GLN A 262 -5.53 10.13 -20.54
CA GLN A 262 -5.18 11.31 -21.32
C GLN A 262 -4.61 12.42 -20.42
N SER A 263 -5.39 12.87 -19.42
CA SER A 263 -4.94 13.86 -18.43
C SER A 263 -3.62 13.47 -17.74
N LEU A 264 -3.45 12.20 -17.34
CA LEU A 264 -2.19 11.72 -16.75
C LEU A 264 -1.02 11.76 -17.74
N THR A 265 -1.28 11.45 -19.01
CA THR A 265 -0.25 11.48 -20.06
C THR A 265 0.18 12.91 -20.35
N SER A 266 -0.77 13.85 -20.44
CA SER A 266 -0.48 15.28 -20.60
C SER A 266 0.25 15.86 -19.38
N GLN A 267 -0.12 15.47 -18.16
CA GLN A 267 0.61 15.92 -16.95
C GLN A 267 2.04 15.36 -16.91
N ILE A 268 2.24 14.08 -17.24
CA ILE A 268 3.58 13.47 -17.17
C ILE A 268 4.49 14.00 -18.29
N THR A 269 3.98 14.30 -19.48
CA THR A 269 4.77 14.94 -20.56
C THR A 269 5.29 16.30 -20.12
N ARG A 270 4.43 17.17 -19.59
CA ARG A 270 4.84 18.49 -19.07
C ARG A 270 5.86 18.36 -17.93
N LYS A 271 5.63 17.44 -16.99
CA LYS A 271 6.60 17.17 -15.91
C LYS A 271 7.94 16.64 -16.43
N LEU A 272 7.93 15.78 -17.44
CA LEU A 272 9.16 15.27 -18.04
C LEU A 272 9.94 16.37 -18.79
N GLN A 273 9.24 17.36 -19.36
CA GLN A 273 9.86 18.56 -19.92
C GLN A 273 10.48 19.48 -18.86
N GLY A 274 10.17 19.28 -17.57
CA GLY A 274 10.70 20.07 -16.47
C GLY A 274 9.74 21.11 -15.91
N GLU A 275 8.45 21.05 -16.27
CA GLU A 275 7.44 21.93 -15.67
C GLU A 275 7.42 21.75 -14.14
N HIS A 276 7.55 22.86 -13.41
CA HIS A 276 7.70 22.89 -11.95
C HIS A 276 8.86 22.03 -11.40
N GLY A 277 10.01 21.97 -12.09
CA GLY A 277 11.17 21.19 -11.67
C GLY A 277 11.09 19.70 -12.04
N GLY A 278 10.01 19.28 -12.71
CA GLY A 278 9.79 17.94 -13.20
C GLY A 278 9.44 16.89 -12.15
N VAL A 279 9.82 15.63 -12.39
CA VAL A 279 9.49 14.51 -11.49
C VAL A 279 10.67 14.27 -10.53
N PRO A 280 10.51 14.54 -9.23
CA PRO A 280 11.60 14.38 -8.26
C PRO A 280 11.96 12.91 -8.08
N GLY A 281 13.26 12.63 -7.94
CA GLY A 281 13.81 11.30 -7.69
C GLY A 281 13.78 10.35 -8.89
N VAL A 282 13.43 10.82 -10.10
CA VAL A 282 13.52 9.99 -11.31
C VAL A 282 14.99 9.71 -11.61
N ARG A 283 15.29 8.43 -11.89
CA ARG A 283 16.59 7.90 -12.27
C ARG A 283 16.48 7.21 -13.61
N PHE A 284 17.44 7.42 -14.50
CA PHE A 284 17.52 6.73 -15.78
C PHE A 284 18.63 5.68 -15.77
N SER A 285 19.69 5.92 -15.01
CA SER A 285 20.76 4.98 -14.74
C SER A 285 20.83 4.60 -13.26
N GLY A 286 21.56 3.52 -12.95
CA GLY A 286 21.81 3.11 -11.56
C GLY A 286 22.78 4.03 -10.81
N SER A 287 23.60 4.81 -11.53
CA SER A 287 24.54 5.79 -10.96
C SER A 287 23.91 7.15 -10.67
N ASP A 288 22.75 7.46 -11.28
CA ASP A 288 22.07 8.73 -11.03
C ASP A 288 21.54 8.76 -9.59
N LYS A 289 21.84 9.83 -8.84
CA LYS A 289 21.22 10.01 -7.51
C LYS A 289 19.71 10.23 -7.65
N GLY A 290 19.32 10.86 -8.75
CA GLY A 290 17.95 11.10 -9.16
C GLY A 290 17.63 12.60 -9.18
N ARG A 291 16.72 13.00 -10.07
CA ARG A 291 16.42 14.42 -10.31
C ARG A 291 15.99 15.15 -9.04
N GLY A 292 16.61 16.30 -8.76
CA GLY A 292 16.30 17.15 -7.61
C GLY A 292 16.92 16.71 -6.28
N ILE A 293 17.60 15.57 -6.22
CA ILE A 293 18.40 15.20 -5.04
C ILE A 293 19.71 15.97 -5.11
N GLU A 294 20.03 16.74 -4.07
CA GLU A 294 21.22 17.62 -4.01
C GLU A 294 21.32 18.64 -5.17
N GLY A 295 20.17 18.99 -5.78
CA GLY A 295 20.12 19.93 -6.90
C GLY A 295 20.49 19.33 -8.27
N GLU A 296 20.72 18.02 -8.36
CA GLU A 296 21.10 17.34 -9.61
C GLU A 296 19.98 17.41 -10.67
N ALA A 297 20.33 17.74 -11.91
CA ALA A 297 19.45 17.72 -13.09
C ALA A 297 18.17 18.60 -12.98
N LEU A 298 18.21 19.68 -12.21
CA LEU A 298 17.12 20.68 -12.16
C LEU A 298 17.28 21.79 -13.20
N ASP A 299 18.50 22.03 -13.66
CA ASP A 299 18.90 23.09 -14.57
C ASP A 299 18.45 22.84 -16.02
N ALA A 300 18.52 21.59 -16.47
CA ALA A 300 18.16 21.20 -17.84
C ALA A 300 16.88 20.35 -17.89
N PRO A 301 16.10 20.43 -18.99
CA PRO A 301 15.06 19.45 -19.28
C PRO A 301 15.69 18.06 -19.44
N ILE A 302 14.93 17.01 -19.11
CA ILE A 302 15.37 15.63 -19.33
C ILE A 302 15.59 15.44 -20.84
N ASP A 303 16.60 14.66 -21.24
CA ASP A 303 16.87 14.40 -22.66
C ASP A 303 15.67 13.74 -23.37
N ALA A 304 15.48 14.03 -24.66
CA ALA A 304 14.36 13.52 -25.45
C ALA A 304 14.32 11.98 -25.49
N SER A 305 15.48 11.33 -25.54
CA SER A 305 15.60 9.86 -25.52
C SER A 305 14.97 9.23 -24.27
N HIS A 306 15.05 9.90 -23.13
CA HIS A 306 14.56 9.43 -21.84
C HIS A 306 13.12 9.84 -21.54
N ARG A 307 12.51 10.66 -22.39
CA ARG A 307 11.13 11.13 -22.23
C ARG A 307 10.12 10.36 -23.06
N GLN A 308 10.54 9.45 -23.95
CA GLN A 308 9.66 8.78 -24.92
C GLN A 308 8.42 8.15 -24.28
N ILE A 309 7.25 8.48 -24.83
CA ILE A 309 5.97 7.91 -24.43
C ILE A 309 5.32 7.32 -25.68
N LYS A 310 5.03 6.02 -25.61
CA LYS A 310 4.37 5.27 -26.68
C LYS A 310 2.92 5.02 -26.27
N VAL A 311 1.98 5.55 -27.04
CA VAL A 311 0.53 5.47 -26.81
C VAL A 311 -0.09 4.58 -27.88
N GLY A 312 -0.51 3.38 -27.50
CA GLY A 312 -1.27 2.47 -28.37
C GLY A 312 -2.76 2.62 -28.13
N VAL A 313 -3.54 2.88 -29.18
CA VAL A 313 -5.01 3.00 -29.13
C VAL A 313 -5.63 1.89 -29.99
N ALA A 314 -6.62 1.18 -29.44
CA ALA A 314 -7.34 0.12 -30.16
C ALA A 314 -8.06 0.63 -31.41
N ASP A 315 -7.70 0.10 -32.58
CA ASP A 315 -8.31 0.47 -33.87
C ASP A 315 -9.74 -0.06 -33.99
N TRP A 316 -10.06 -1.15 -33.29
CA TRP A 316 -11.41 -1.72 -33.22
C TRP A 316 -12.37 -0.91 -32.33
N HIS A 317 -11.87 0.06 -31.55
CA HIS A 317 -12.72 0.87 -30.69
C HIS A 317 -13.47 1.93 -31.52
N PRO A 318 -14.79 2.14 -31.30
CA PRO A 318 -15.58 3.08 -32.12
C PRO A 318 -15.02 4.51 -32.16
N LEU A 319 -14.45 4.96 -31.04
CA LEU A 319 -13.87 6.31 -30.88
C LEU A 319 -12.34 6.32 -31.06
N ALA A 320 -11.75 5.32 -31.74
CA ALA A 320 -10.30 5.21 -31.86
C ALA A 320 -9.66 6.46 -32.49
N LYS A 321 -10.29 7.01 -33.53
CA LYS A 321 -9.79 8.20 -34.25
C LYS A 321 -9.74 9.42 -33.34
N GLU A 322 -10.87 9.73 -32.69
CA GLU A 322 -10.98 10.84 -31.74
C GLU A 322 -9.97 10.73 -30.59
N ILE A 323 -9.79 9.52 -30.04
CA ILE A 323 -8.83 9.29 -28.95
C ILE A 323 -7.40 9.56 -29.44
N LYS A 324 -7.02 9.07 -30.63
CA LYS A 324 -5.69 9.32 -31.21
C LYS A 324 -5.45 10.81 -31.45
N GLU A 325 -6.40 11.48 -32.10
CA GLU A 325 -6.35 12.91 -32.38
C GLU A 325 -6.22 13.73 -31.08
N THR A 326 -6.92 13.34 -30.01
CA THR A 326 -6.81 14.00 -28.71
C THR A 326 -5.40 13.86 -28.12
N PHE A 327 -4.80 12.66 -28.17
CA PHE A 327 -3.43 12.46 -27.68
C PHE A 327 -2.39 13.21 -28.52
N GLU A 328 -2.57 13.27 -29.83
CA GLU A 328 -1.70 14.04 -30.73
C GLU A 328 -1.82 15.54 -30.47
N TYR A 329 -3.05 16.05 -30.31
CA TYR A 329 -3.33 17.42 -29.96
C TYR A 329 -2.71 17.82 -28.61
N GLU A 330 -2.93 17.02 -27.56
CA GLU A 330 -2.32 17.27 -26.24
C GLU A 330 -0.79 17.18 -26.30
N ALA A 331 -0.22 16.30 -27.12
CA ALA A 331 1.23 16.25 -27.31
C ALA A 331 1.76 17.50 -28.01
N GLU A 332 1.04 18.04 -28.99
CA GLU A 332 1.38 19.29 -29.68
C GLU A 332 1.23 20.51 -28.76
N GLU A 333 0.13 20.61 -28.01
CA GLU A 333 -0.10 21.66 -27.01
C GLU A 333 1.03 21.71 -25.97
N ASN A 334 1.50 20.53 -25.57
CA ASN A 334 2.61 20.40 -24.64
C ASN A 334 3.99 20.61 -25.29
N GLY A 335 4.11 20.74 -26.61
CA GLY A 335 5.40 20.80 -27.30
C GLY A 335 6.22 19.50 -27.17
N ALA A 336 5.54 18.35 -27.06
CA ALA A 336 6.12 17.02 -26.87
C ALA A 336 5.88 16.09 -28.09
N ARG A 337 5.62 16.66 -29.27
CA ARG A 337 5.30 15.91 -30.50
C ARG A 337 6.43 14.99 -30.97
N ASP A 338 7.67 15.33 -30.65
CA ASP A 338 8.87 14.53 -30.91
C ASP A 338 9.01 13.32 -29.96
N VAL A 339 8.38 13.40 -28.79
CA VAL A 339 8.53 12.42 -27.70
C VAL A 339 7.35 11.46 -27.61
N VAL A 340 6.14 11.93 -27.93
CA VAL A 340 4.90 11.13 -27.85
C VAL A 340 4.60 10.48 -29.19
N GLN A 341 4.66 9.15 -29.24
CA GLN A 341 4.29 8.36 -30.41
C GLN A 341 2.92 7.73 -30.21
N VAL A 342 1.95 8.09 -31.05
CA VAL A 342 0.60 7.50 -31.06
C VAL A 342 0.49 6.48 -32.20
N PHE A 343 -0.03 5.28 -31.92
CA PHE A 343 -0.21 4.21 -32.92
C PHE A 343 -1.46 3.36 -32.64
N GLY A 344 -1.86 2.55 -33.62
CA GLY A 344 -3.01 1.66 -33.53
C GLY A 344 -2.69 0.31 -32.88
N LEU A 345 -3.68 -0.28 -32.21
CA LEU A 345 -3.63 -1.61 -31.62
C LEU A 345 -4.73 -2.52 -32.21
N ASP A 346 -4.35 -3.75 -32.52
CA ASP A 346 -5.28 -4.81 -32.91
C ASP A 346 -6.03 -5.38 -31.66
N GLU A 347 -7.02 -6.24 -31.87
CA GLU A 347 -7.79 -6.90 -30.81
C GLU A 347 -6.91 -7.68 -29.82
N LYS A 348 -5.74 -8.15 -30.28
CA LYS A 348 -4.75 -8.87 -29.49
C LYS A 348 -3.74 -7.96 -28.76
N GLY A 349 -3.82 -6.63 -28.96
CA GLY A 349 -2.87 -5.67 -28.40
C GLY A 349 -1.52 -5.60 -29.12
N LEU A 350 -1.45 -6.14 -30.34
CA LEU A 350 -0.30 -5.97 -31.23
C LEU A 350 -0.42 -4.62 -31.95
N ARG A 351 0.72 -4.01 -32.28
CA ARG A 351 0.73 -2.74 -33.03
C ARG A 351 0.28 -2.99 -34.47
N THR A 352 -0.56 -2.10 -35.01
CA THR A 352 -1.06 -2.20 -36.39
C THR A 352 -0.16 -1.51 -37.41
N ASP A 353 0.84 -0.76 -36.95
CA ASP A 353 1.84 -0.08 -37.78
C ASP A 353 2.95 -1.01 -38.32
N GLY A 354 2.93 -2.29 -37.95
CA GLY A 354 3.94 -3.27 -38.37
C GLY A 354 5.27 -3.15 -37.62
N VAL A 355 5.37 -2.26 -36.63
CA VAL A 355 6.57 -2.11 -35.80
C VAL A 355 6.45 -3.03 -34.58
N SER A 356 7.51 -3.74 -34.22
CA SER A 356 7.53 -4.48 -32.94
C SER A 356 7.63 -3.52 -31.75
N TRP A 357 7.23 -3.99 -30.57
CA TRP A 357 7.11 -3.15 -29.36
C TRP A 357 8.39 -2.40 -28.96
#